data_AF-A0AAW7M5X1-F1
#
_entry.id   AF-A0AAW7M5X1-F1
#
_cell.length_a   1.000
_cell.length_b   1.000
_cell.length_c   1.000
_cell.angle_alpha   90.00
_cell.angle_beta   90.00
_cell.angle_gamma   90.00
#
_symmetry.space_group_name_H-M   'P 1'
#
loop_
_entity.id
_entity.type
_entity.pdbx_description
1 polymer ?
#
loop_
_entity_poly.entity_id
_entity_poly.type
_entity_poly.pdbx_seq_one_letter_code
_entity_poly.pdbx_strand_id
1 'polypeptide(L)'
;MELNLNTWLVGLSVDIGGTEMMVYYLVSASDLAQAEAGILEMGRTWWPSLRREDDRHRWEFPEGVVWFNSIILLDDVENSILRGLKFLDAWTVTGSTDMPRLHDEWGNDWRDITR
;
A
#
# COMPACT_ATOMS: atom_id res chain seq x y z
N MET A 1 1.09 21.47 -13.81
CA MET A 1 0.93 20.28 -14.65
C MET A 1 0.38 19.22 -13.72
N GLU A 2 -0.92 18.92 -13.80
CA GLU A 2 -1.47 17.80 -13.03
C GLU A 2 -0.75 16.55 -13.52
N LEU A 3 -0.02 15.89 -12.62
CA LEU A 3 0.50 14.56 -12.91
C LEU A 3 -0.73 13.67 -13.05
N ASN A 4 -0.92 13.09 -14.23
CA ASN A 4 -2.00 12.13 -14.43
C ASN A 4 -1.58 10.86 -13.66
N LEU A 5 -2.22 10.63 -12.51
CA LEU A 5 -1.93 9.49 -11.66
C LEU A 5 -2.77 8.31 -12.14
N ASN A 6 -2.14 7.15 -12.30
CA ASN A 6 -2.93 5.92 -12.44
C ASN A 6 -3.39 5.46 -11.05
N THR A 7 -4.36 4.55 -11.01
CA THR A 7 -4.76 3.90 -9.76
C THR A 7 -4.55 2.40 -9.87
N TRP A 8 -3.95 1.83 -8.83
CA TRP A 8 -3.71 0.40 -8.69
C TRP A 8 -4.51 -0.14 -7.52
N LEU A 9 -5.13 -1.30 -7.71
CA LEU A 9 -5.61 -2.12 -6.61
C LEU A 9 -4.45 -2.98 -6.11
N VAL A 10 -4.07 -2.78 -4.86
CA VAL A 10 -2.98 -3.51 -4.22
C VAL A 10 -3.55 -4.43 -3.16
N GLY A 11 -3.06 -5.67 -3.12
CA GLY A 11 -3.37 -6.66 -2.09
C GLY A 11 -2.13 -7.01 -1.25
N LEU A 12 -2.29 -6.94 0.06
CA LEU A 12 -1.33 -7.42 1.05
C LEU A 12 -2.01 -8.50 1.91
N SER A 13 -1.32 -9.61 2.13
CA SER A 13 -1.73 -10.60 3.13
C SER A 13 -1.12 -10.23 4.47
N VAL A 14 -1.88 -10.42 5.54
CA VAL A 14 -1.45 -10.18 6.92
C VAL A 14 -1.80 -11.40 7.76
N ASP A 15 -0.82 -11.98 8.45
CA ASP A 15 -1.02 -13.04 9.43
C ASP A 15 -0.75 -12.50 10.84
N ILE A 16 -1.79 -12.55 11.69
CA ILE A 16 -1.70 -12.22 13.12
C ILE A 16 -2.20 -13.42 13.91
N GLY A 17 -1.32 -14.00 14.73
CA GLY A 17 -1.67 -15.13 15.60
C GLY A 17 -2.10 -16.40 14.85
N GLY A 18 -1.61 -16.62 13.62
CA GLY A 18 -1.96 -17.76 12.77
C GLY A 18 -3.27 -17.57 11.99
N THR A 19 -3.85 -16.36 12.01
CA THR A 19 -5.02 -15.99 11.23
C THR A 19 -4.59 -15.09 10.08
N GLU A 20 -4.72 -15.61 8.85
CA GLU A 20 -4.43 -14.85 7.64
C GLU A 20 -5.65 -14.04 7.18
N MET A 21 -5.41 -12.77 6.83
CA MET A 21 -6.40 -11.87 6.25
C MET A 21 -5.81 -11.12 5.05
N MET A 22 -6.66 -10.90 4.04
CA MET A 22 -6.32 -10.06 2.88
C MET A 22 -6.74 -8.61 3.15
N VAL A 23 -5.82 -7.69 2.93
CA VAL A 23 -6.06 -6.25 2.98
C VAL A 23 -5.84 -5.66 1.58
N TYR A 24 -6.77 -4.82 1.15
CA TYR A 24 -6.72 -4.17 -0.14
C TYR A 24 -6.67 -2.65 0.00
N TYR A 25 -5.84 -2.03 -0.84
CA TYR A 25 -5.69 -0.58 -0.93
C TYR A 25 -5.88 -0.10 -2.36
N LEU A 26 -6.43 1.09 -2.52
CA LEU A 26 -6.32 1.84 -3.76
C LEU A 26 -5.10 2.74 -3.66
N VAL A 27 -4.14 2.56 -4.57
CA VAL A 27 -2.91 3.35 -4.60
C VAL A 27 -2.91 4.20 -5.85
N SER A 28 -2.64 5.50 -5.73
CA SER A 28 -2.45 6.42 -6.85
C SER A 28 -1.00 6.87 -6.92
N ALA A 29 -0.41 6.87 -8.12
CA ALA A 29 1.02 7.06 -8.40
C ALA A 29 1.24 7.35 -9.90
N SER A 30 2.43 7.75 -10.31
CA SER A 30 2.76 8.05 -11.72
C SER A 30 2.83 6.81 -12.60
N ASP A 31 3.43 5.75 -12.08
CA ASP A 31 3.72 4.51 -12.79
C ASP A 31 3.83 3.33 -11.81
N LEU A 32 4.00 2.13 -12.36
CA LEU A 32 4.10 0.90 -11.57
C LEU A 32 5.28 0.94 -10.59
N ALA A 33 6.43 1.48 -10.99
CA ALA A 33 7.61 1.49 -10.14
C ALA A 33 7.40 2.39 -8.91
N GLN A 34 6.72 3.53 -9.08
CA GLN A 34 6.34 4.39 -7.96
C GLN A 34 5.27 3.72 -7.07
N ALA A 35 4.27 3.07 -7.66
CA ALA A 35 3.26 2.33 -6.90
C ALA A 35 3.88 1.20 -6.06
N GLU A 36 4.76 0.39 -6.66
CA GLU A 36 5.50 -0.68 -5.98
C GLU A 36 6.36 -0.11 -4.86
N ALA A 37 7.15 0.95 -5.10
CA ALA A 37 7.96 1.58 -4.07
C ALA A 37 7.12 2.00 -2.86
N GLY A 38 5.96 2.63 -3.09
CA GLY A 38 5.03 2.99 -2.03
C GLY A 38 4.54 1.79 -1.21
N ILE A 39 4.18 0.70 -1.88
CA ILE A 39 3.69 -0.51 -1.18
C ILE A 39 4.78 -1.24 -0.41
N LEU A 40 5.99 -1.29 -0.96
CA LEU A 40 7.15 -1.83 -0.25
C LEU A 40 7.40 -1.05 1.04
N GLU A 41 7.27 0.28 0.98
CA GLU A 41 7.39 1.14 2.16
C GLU A 41 6.26 0.89 3.18
N MET A 42 5.01 0.75 2.72
CA MET A 42 3.90 0.37 3.59
C MET A 42 4.16 -0.96 4.30
N GLY A 43 4.60 -1.97 3.56
CA GLY A 43 4.91 -3.29 4.10
C GLY A 43 6.02 -3.25 5.15
N ARG A 44 7.10 -2.50 4.89
CA ARG A 44 8.23 -2.31 5.83
C ARG A 44 7.85 -1.57 7.10
N THR A 45 6.90 -0.66 6.99
CA THR A 45 6.48 0.22 8.09
C THR A 45 5.10 -0.13 8.63
N TRP A 46 4.61 -1.35 8.33
CA TRP A 46 3.29 -1.81 8.77
C TRP A 46 3.14 -1.77 10.29
N TRP A 47 4.21 -2.16 11.00
CA TRP A 47 4.36 -1.97 12.44
C TRP A 47 5.73 -1.33 12.77
N PRO A 48 5.89 -0.73 13.97
CA PRO A 48 7.10 0.01 14.32
C PRO A 48 8.39 -0.82 14.39
N SER A 49 8.31 -2.13 14.61
CA SER A 49 9.47 -2.97 14.96
C SER A 49 9.72 -4.07 13.94
N LEU A 50 10.17 -3.73 12.74
CA LEU A 50 10.55 -4.72 11.71
C LEU A 50 11.66 -5.64 12.23
N ARG A 51 11.39 -6.95 12.28
CA ARG A 51 12.35 -7.99 12.71
C ARG A 51 13.12 -8.57 11.55
N ARG A 52 12.43 -8.83 10.44
CA ARG A 52 13.02 -9.49 9.28
C ARG A 52 12.30 -9.06 8.00
N GLU A 53 13.08 -8.91 6.95
CA GLU A 53 12.60 -8.67 5.59
C GLU A 53 13.14 -9.77 4.67
N ASP A 54 12.23 -10.44 3.96
CA ASP A 54 12.55 -11.50 2.99
C ASP A 54 12.20 -11.03 1.58
N ASP A 55 13.20 -10.97 0.70
CA ASP A 55 13.10 -10.62 -0.71
C ASP A 55 12.33 -9.32 -1.01
N ARG A 56 12.21 -8.42 -0.03
CA ARG A 56 11.39 -7.20 -0.08
C ARG A 56 9.88 -7.42 -0.25
N HIS A 57 9.37 -8.64 -0.20
CA HIS A 57 7.94 -8.89 -0.40
C HIS A 57 7.27 -9.48 0.84
N ARG A 58 8.05 -9.77 1.89
CA ARG A 58 7.56 -10.29 3.17
C ARG A 58 8.29 -9.63 4.31
N TRP A 59 7.52 -9.16 5.30
CA TRP A 59 8.00 -8.43 6.46
C TRP A 59 7.45 -9.06 7.72
N GLU A 60 8.35 -9.39 8.64
CA GLU A 60 8.02 -10.02 9.92
C GLU A 60 8.22 -9.04 11.06
N PHE A 61 7.25 -9.02 11.95
CA PHE A 61 7.15 -8.10 13.09
C PHE A 61 6.82 -8.91 14.37
N PRO A 62 6.94 -8.32 15.57
CA PRO A 62 6.44 -8.92 16.79
C PRO A 62 4.96 -9.34 16.73
N GLU A 63 4.16 -8.53 16.07
CA GLU A 63 2.70 -8.66 15.98
C GLU A 63 2.26 -9.72 14.96
N GLY A 64 3.05 -9.93 13.91
CA GLY A 64 2.66 -10.80 12.81
C GLY A 64 3.56 -10.70 11.58
N VAL A 65 3.04 -11.15 10.45
CA VAL A 65 3.73 -11.16 9.16
C VAL A 65 2.87 -10.46 8.13
N VAL A 66 3.48 -9.64 7.29
CA VAL A 66 2.84 -8.99 6.15
C VAL A 66 3.55 -9.43 4.89
N TRP A 67 2.83 -9.73 3.81
CA TRP A 67 3.45 -9.98 2.51
C TRP A 67 2.64 -9.43 1.35
N PHE A 68 3.38 -8.95 0.35
CA PHE A 68 2.84 -8.46 -0.90
C PHE A 68 2.26 -9.61 -1.73
N ASN A 69 1.02 -9.45 -2.17
CA ASN A 69 0.30 -10.48 -2.92
C ASN A 69 0.03 -10.07 -4.37
N SER A 70 -0.48 -8.85 -4.59
CA SER A 70 -0.92 -8.42 -5.92
C SER A 70 -0.86 -6.91 -6.12
N ILE A 71 -0.58 -6.48 -7.35
CA ILE A 71 -0.77 -5.10 -7.82
C ILE A 71 -1.42 -5.14 -9.21
N ILE A 72 -2.55 -4.46 -9.36
CA ILE A 72 -3.36 -4.50 -10.59
C ILE A 72 -3.65 -3.05 -10.99
N LEU A 73 -3.23 -2.67 -12.20
CA LEU A 73 -3.62 -1.38 -12.78
C LEU A 73 -5.12 -1.40 -13.09
N LEU A 74 -5.84 -0.42 -12.56
CA LEU A 74 -7.28 -0.27 -12.80
C LEU A 74 -7.54 0.63 -14.00
N ASP A 75 -8.57 0.32 -14.76
CA ASP A 75 -9.16 1.28 -15.68
C ASP A 75 -10.04 2.32 -14.95
N ASP A 76 -10.51 3.33 -15.69
CA ASP A 76 -11.32 4.42 -15.14
C ASP A 76 -12.65 3.92 -14.53
N VAL A 77 -13.26 2.88 -15.10
CA VAL A 77 -14.54 2.32 -14.66
C VAL A 77 -14.33 1.52 -13.38
N GLU A 78 -13.33 0.65 -13.34
CA GLU A 78 -12.96 -0.14 -12.17
C GLU A 78 -12.59 0.77 -11.00
N ASN A 79 -11.77 1.80 -11.26
CA ASN A 79 -11.39 2.80 -10.25
C ASN A 79 -12.62 3.55 -9.72
N SER A 80 -13.51 4.01 -10.61
CA SER A 80 -14.73 4.72 -10.21
C SER A 80 -15.63 3.86 -9.33
N ILE A 81 -15.83 2.59 -9.69
CA ILE A 81 -16.63 1.64 -8.92
C ILE A 81 -15.99 1.41 -7.55
N LEU A 82 -14.71 1.02 -7.51
CA LEU A 82 -14.04 0.66 -6.26
C LEU A 82 -13.93 1.84 -5.28
N ARG A 83 -13.61 3.05 -5.78
CA ARG A 83 -13.66 4.27 -4.95
C ARG A 83 -15.07 4.57 -4.44
N GLY A 84 -16.09 4.33 -5.27
CA GLY A 84 -17.49 4.54 -4.92
C GLY A 84 -17.99 3.66 -3.76
N LEU A 85 -17.34 2.52 -3.50
CA LEU A 85 -17.72 1.60 -2.42
C LEU A 85 -17.28 2.06 -1.02
N LYS A 86 -16.33 3.02 -0.92
CA LYS A 86 -15.92 3.69 0.33
C LYS A 86 -15.47 2.79 1.49
N PHE A 87 -15.07 1.55 1.22
CA PHE A 87 -14.49 0.66 2.24
C PHE A 87 -12.98 0.44 2.05
N LEU A 88 -12.45 0.77 0.86
CA LEU A 88 -11.03 0.68 0.55
C LEU A 88 -10.36 2.00 0.94
N ASP A 89 -9.32 1.90 1.76
CA ASP A 89 -8.46 3.04 2.03
C ASP A 89 -7.70 3.41 0.74
N ALA A 90 -7.64 4.70 0.46
CA ALA A 90 -7.01 5.25 -0.74
C ALA A 90 -5.78 6.07 -0.38
N TRP A 91 -4.67 5.78 -1.06
CA TRP A 91 -3.36 6.35 -0.78
C TRP A 91 -2.75 6.92 -2.05
N THR A 92 -2.05 8.04 -1.93
CA THR A 92 -1.28 8.64 -3.02
C THR A 92 0.20 8.52 -2.71
N VAL A 93 0.96 7.90 -3.62
CA VAL A 93 2.42 7.83 -3.55
C VAL A 93 3.02 9.05 -4.22
N THR A 94 3.93 9.69 -3.51
CA THR A 94 4.72 10.82 -4.01
C THR A 94 6.20 10.61 -3.66
N GLY A 95 7.07 11.51 -4.12
CA GLY A 95 8.51 11.38 -3.92
C GLY A 95 9.19 10.47 -4.95
N SER A 96 10.44 10.11 -4.69
CA SER A 96 11.21 9.18 -5.51
C SER A 96 10.95 7.73 -5.09
N THR A 97 11.29 6.78 -5.96
CA THR A 97 11.20 5.34 -5.66
C THR A 97 12.10 4.92 -4.48
N ASP A 98 13.16 5.67 -4.19
CA ASP A 98 14.06 5.41 -3.05
C ASP A 98 13.53 5.98 -1.73
N MET A 99 12.66 6.99 -1.80
CA MET A 99 12.07 7.66 -0.65
C MET A 99 10.59 7.97 -0.92
N PRO A 100 9.76 6.93 -1.11
CA PRO A 100 8.34 7.12 -1.38
C PRO A 100 7.66 7.67 -0.13
N ARG A 101 6.61 8.48 -0.34
CA ARG A 101 5.73 8.97 0.72
C ARG A 101 4.29 8.66 0.37
N LEU A 102 3.54 8.16 1.34
CA LEU A 102 2.16 7.75 1.15
C LEU A 102 1.26 8.63 1.98
N HIS A 103 0.33 9.29 1.29
CA HIS A 103 -0.63 10.19 1.91
C HIS A 103 -2.06 9.76 1.60
N ASP A 104 -2.95 9.82 2.59
CA ASP A 104 -4.37 9.63 2.37
C ASP A 104 -5.02 10.87 1.73
N GLU A 105 -6.34 10.85 1.53
CA GLU A 105 -7.09 11.98 0.94
C GLU A 105 -7.11 13.25 1.81
N TRP A 106 -6.76 13.13 3.09
CA TRP A 106 -6.64 14.25 4.03
C TRP A 106 -5.19 14.73 4.21
N GLY A 107 -4.24 14.09 3.55
CA GLY A 107 -2.81 14.41 3.61
C GLY A 107 -2.07 13.79 4.79
N ASN A 108 -2.68 12.87 5.54
CA ASN A 108 -1.99 12.18 6.62
C ASN A 108 -0.99 11.18 6.05
N ASP A 109 0.19 11.06 6.67
CA ASP A 109 1.20 10.09 6.28
C ASP A 109 0.80 8.69 6.76
N TRP A 110 1.02 7.67 5.93
CA TRP A 110 0.79 6.27 6.27
C TRP A 110 1.39 5.89 7.64
N ARG A 111 2.60 6.36 7.93
CA ARG A 111 3.33 6.01 9.15
C ARG A 111 2.70 6.59 10.42
N ASP A 112 1.90 7.65 10.29
CA ASP A 112 1.20 8.27 11.41
C ASP A 112 -0.09 7.52 11.78
N ILE A 113 -0.55 6.63 10.88
CA ILE A 113 -1.76 5.83 11.08
C ILE A 113 -1.34 4.42 11.51
N THR A 114 -0.78 4.32 12.73
CA THR A 114 -0.34 3.04 13.28
C THR A 114 -1.50 2.04 13.35
N ARG A 115 -1.32 0.86 12.76
CA ARG A 115 -2.15 -0.34 12.99
C ARG A 115 -1.49 -1.28 13.99
#